data_AF-A0A5J4QA72-F1
#
_entry.id   AF-A0A5J4QA72-F1
#
_cell.length_a   1.000
_cell.length_b   1.000
_cell.length_c   1.000
_cell.angle_alpha   90.00
_cell.angle_beta   90.00
_cell.angle_gamma   90.00
#
_symmetry.space_group_name_H-M   'P 1'
#
loop_
_entity.id
_entity.type
_entity.pdbx_description
1 polymer ?
#
loop_
_entity_poly.entity_id
_entity_poly.type
_entity_poly.pdbx_seq_one_letter_code
_entity_poly.pdbx_strand_id
1 'polypeptide(L)'
;MRIVFALLWGTFLTIALPIVAQEDNPMLKHGLSLLETPYVAHTLEDGEEETLVINLHQVDCTTFVEYVLAMSLCPSQGKDMPEEDFIENLRQIRYRDGKINGYTSRLHYFSDWINDNVRKGIIEDVTAVHSSFTTNLFLSYMSTHPELYKQLKDSPENVAVMSGYEKALS
;
A
#
# COMPACT_ATOMS: atom_id res chain seq x y z
N MET A 1 28.70 -26.34 -61.07
CA MET A 1 28.92 -26.62 -59.64
C MET A 1 28.92 -25.29 -58.90
N ARG A 2 27.78 -24.90 -58.33
CA ARG A 2 27.60 -23.64 -57.60
C ARG A 2 26.92 -23.96 -56.27
N ILE A 3 27.63 -23.60 -55.20
CA ILE A 3 27.24 -23.71 -53.80
C ILE A 3 26.17 -22.65 -53.52
N VAL A 4 25.08 -23.03 -52.85
CA VAL A 4 24.18 -22.08 -52.19
C VAL A 4 24.13 -22.46 -50.72
N PHE A 5 24.78 -21.64 -49.89
CA PHE A 5 24.61 -21.63 -48.45
C PHE A 5 23.23 -21.05 -48.13
N ALA A 6 22.37 -21.84 -47.50
CA ALA A 6 21.15 -21.34 -46.88
C ALA A 6 21.51 -20.77 -45.50
N LEU A 7 21.65 -19.44 -45.41
CA LEU A 7 21.69 -18.73 -44.14
C LEU A 7 20.26 -18.59 -43.62
N LEU A 8 19.93 -19.37 -42.59
CA LEU A 8 18.75 -19.18 -41.75
C LEU A 8 19.02 -17.97 -40.84
N TRP A 9 18.63 -16.78 -41.26
CA TRP A 9 18.36 -15.68 -40.33
C TRP A 9 16.95 -15.84 -39.77
N GLY A 10 16.84 -16.72 -38.75
CA GLY A 10 15.69 -16.78 -37.87
C GLY A 10 15.70 -15.57 -36.96
N THR A 11 14.77 -14.66 -37.20
CA THR A 11 14.41 -13.49 -36.40
C THR A 11 14.35 -13.81 -34.91
N PHE A 12 15.34 -13.34 -34.14
CA PHE A 12 15.12 -12.99 -32.74
C PHE A 12 14.30 -11.69 -32.73
N LEU A 13 12.98 -11.82 -32.89
CA LEU A 13 12.06 -10.77 -32.48
C LEU A 13 11.90 -10.93 -30.97
N THR A 14 12.89 -10.42 -30.22
CA THR A 14 12.75 -10.24 -28.78
C THR A 14 11.53 -9.36 -28.55
N ILE A 15 10.63 -9.87 -27.72
CA ILE A 15 9.44 -9.16 -27.26
C ILE A 15 9.93 -7.98 -26.41
N ALA A 16 10.26 -6.87 -27.07
CA ALA A 16 10.47 -5.57 -26.46
C ALA A 16 9.24 -4.72 -26.81
N LEU A 17 8.09 -5.08 -26.24
CA LEU A 17 6.93 -4.21 -26.12
C LEU A 17 6.70 -3.98 -24.62
N PRO A 18 6.40 -2.76 -24.19
CA PRO A 18 7.38 -1.67 -24.14
C PRO A 18 7.43 -1.12 -22.71
N ILE A 19 8.58 -1.21 -22.03
CA ILE A 19 8.83 -0.43 -20.80
C ILE A 19 8.50 1.05 -21.03
N VAL A 20 8.71 1.53 -22.26
CA VAL A 20 8.40 2.91 -22.72
C VAL A 20 6.93 3.32 -22.55
N ALA A 21 5.96 2.38 -22.60
CA ALA A 21 4.54 2.75 -22.44
C ALA A 21 4.12 2.98 -20.98
N GLN A 22 4.99 2.67 -20.02
CA GLN A 22 4.71 2.76 -18.58
C GLN A 22 5.44 3.94 -17.90
N GLU A 23 6.24 4.72 -18.64
CA GLU A 23 7.04 5.84 -18.10
C GLU A 23 6.19 6.97 -17.50
N ASP A 24 4.93 7.10 -17.91
CA ASP A 24 4.01 8.15 -17.42
C ASP A 24 3.07 7.68 -16.28
N ASN A 25 3.20 6.44 -15.77
CA ASN A 25 2.38 5.99 -14.65
C ASN A 25 2.99 6.46 -13.30
N PRO A 26 2.31 7.35 -12.53
CA PRO A 26 2.87 7.88 -11.28
C PRO A 26 3.14 6.80 -10.22
N MET A 27 2.26 5.79 -10.11
CA MET A 27 2.43 4.68 -9.16
C MET A 27 3.69 3.88 -9.45
N LEU A 28 3.93 3.53 -10.72
CA LEU A 28 5.14 2.80 -11.10
C LEU A 28 6.38 3.65 -10.89
N LYS A 29 6.35 4.92 -11.31
CA LYS A 29 7.47 5.85 -11.18
C LYS A 29 7.90 6.03 -9.72
N HIS A 30 6.93 6.30 -8.83
CA HIS A 30 7.19 6.45 -7.40
C HIS A 30 7.61 5.13 -6.75
N GLY A 31 7.00 4.01 -7.14
CA GLY A 31 7.43 2.69 -6.70
C GLY A 31 8.88 2.40 -7.03
N LEU A 32 9.32 2.72 -8.25
CA LEU A 32 10.72 2.56 -8.67
C LEU A 32 11.68 3.51 -7.95
N SER A 33 11.23 4.70 -7.54
CA SER A 33 12.08 5.66 -6.81
C SER A 33 12.46 5.23 -5.39
N LEU A 34 11.73 4.26 -4.82
CA LEU A 34 12.02 3.68 -3.50
C LEU A 34 12.74 2.32 -3.62
N LEU A 35 13.27 1.98 -4.80
CA LEU A 35 14.20 0.85 -4.91
C LEU A 35 15.42 1.11 -4.02
N GLU A 36 15.95 0.03 -3.45
CA GLU A 36 17.07 0.04 -2.50
C GLU A 36 16.78 0.72 -1.15
N THR A 37 15.57 1.26 -0.92
CA THR A 37 15.14 1.71 0.41
C THR A 37 15.15 0.53 1.40
N PRO A 38 15.85 0.63 2.54
CA PRO A 38 15.90 -0.45 3.52
C PRO A 38 14.54 -0.89 4.05
N TYR A 39 14.39 -2.21 4.21
CA TYR A 39 13.24 -2.81 4.87
C TYR A 39 13.39 -2.72 6.39
N VAL A 40 12.44 -2.08 7.07
CA VAL A 40 12.38 -2.02 8.54
C VAL A 40 10.93 -2.15 8.99
N ALA A 41 10.65 -3.10 9.86
CA ALA A 41 9.34 -3.26 10.49
C ALA A 41 9.18 -2.27 11.66
N HIS A 42 7.92 -1.95 12.00
CA HIS A 42 7.54 -1.15 13.17
C HIS A 42 7.98 0.32 13.13
N THR A 43 8.24 0.89 11.95
CA THR A 43 8.63 2.30 11.79
C THR A 43 7.56 3.31 12.21
N LEU A 44 6.32 2.85 12.42
CA LEU A 44 5.20 3.68 12.89
C LEU A 44 4.94 3.57 14.40
N GLU A 45 5.71 2.76 15.13
CA GLU A 45 5.40 2.38 16.53
C GLU A 45 6.26 3.12 17.59
N ASP A 46 6.98 4.16 17.18
CA ASP A 46 7.98 4.83 18.02
C ASP A 46 7.38 5.78 19.08
N GLY A 47 6.09 6.14 18.95
CA GLY A 47 5.38 7.04 19.85
C GLY A 47 4.55 6.35 20.94
N GLU A 48 4.13 7.13 21.95
CA GLU A 48 3.07 6.75 22.89
C GLU A 48 1.68 7.15 22.36
N GLU A 49 1.60 8.27 21.63
CA GLU A 49 0.38 8.74 20.97
C GLU A 49 0.44 8.45 19.46
N GLU A 50 -0.70 8.07 18.88
CA GLU A 50 -0.83 7.88 17.44
C GLU A 50 -0.76 9.23 16.73
N THR A 51 0.22 9.36 15.84
CA THR A 51 0.43 10.54 15.01
C THR A 51 0.80 10.11 13.59
N LEU A 52 0.69 11.02 12.62
CA LEU A 52 1.11 10.73 11.25
C LEU A 52 2.64 10.70 11.16
N VAL A 53 3.22 9.51 11.28
CA VAL A 53 4.66 9.29 11.10
C VAL A 53 5.00 9.15 9.61
N ILE A 54 6.01 9.88 9.16
CA ILE A 54 6.52 9.83 7.78
C ILE A 54 8.00 9.46 7.83
N ASN A 55 8.34 8.30 7.29
CA ASN A 55 9.72 7.83 7.14
C ASN A 55 9.91 7.24 5.74
N LEU A 56 10.45 8.04 4.82
CA LEU A 56 10.74 7.61 3.44
C LEU A 56 12.11 6.91 3.31
N HIS A 57 12.89 6.85 4.38
CA HIS A 57 14.22 6.23 4.38
C HIS A 57 14.17 4.75 4.80
N GLN A 58 13.08 4.32 5.42
CA GLN A 58 12.88 2.97 5.92
C GLN A 58 11.41 2.60 5.79
N VAL A 59 11.12 1.50 5.10
CA VAL A 59 9.74 1.09 4.80
C VAL A 59 9.51 -0.37 5.15
N ASP A 60 8.28 -0.72 5.45
CA ASP A 60 7.77 -2.09 5.31
C ASP A 60 6.88 -2.21 4.06
N CYS A 61 6.27 -3.38 3.85
CA CYS A 61 5.42 -3.62 2.70
C CYS A 61 4.20 -2.68 2.63
N THR A 62 3.60 -2.31 3.75
CA THR A 62 2.41 -1.46 3.81
C THR A 62 2.81 -0.01 3.63
N THR A 63 3.78 0.49 4.40
CA THR A 63 4.20 1.89 4.31
C THR A 63 4.74 2.24 2.93
N PHE A 64 5.43 1.30 2.26
CA PHE A 64 5.85 1.45 0.87
C PHE A 64 4.66 1.75 -0.05
N VAL A 65 3.60 0.93 0.00
CA VAL A 65 2.40 1.13 -0.83
C VAL A 65 1.71 2.45 -0.50
N GLU A 66 1.58 2.78 0.78
CA GLU A 66 0.95 4.02 1.22
C GLU A 66 1.69 5.27 0.75
N TYR A 67 3.03 5.29 0.85
CA TYR A 67 3.83 6.42 0.38
C TYR A 67 3.76 6.56 -1.14
N VAL A 68 3.88 5.45 -1.88
CA VAL A 68 3.77 5.45 -3.35
C VAL A 68 2.40 5.97 -3.78
N LEU A 69 1.32 5.50 -3.15
CA LEU A 69 -0.04 5.95 -3.45
C LEU A 69 -0.22 7.43 -3.11
N ALA A 70 0.22 7.86 -1.93
CA ALA A 70 0.09 9.26 -1.50
C ALA A 70 0.81 10.24 -2.46
N MET A 71 2.03 9.90 -2.90
CA MET A 71 2.79 10.70 -3.87
C MET A 71 2.13 10.70 -5.26
N SER A 72 1.54 9.57 -5.66
CA SER A 72 0.89 9.42 -6.97
C SER A 72 -0.41 10.20 -7.10
N LEU A 73 -1.07 10.50 -5.97
CA LEU A 73 -2.30 11.28 -5.92
C LEU A 73 -2.05 12.80 -5.90
N CYS A 74 -0.80 13.26 -5.73
CA CYS A 74 -0.49 14.67 -5.76
C CYS A 74 -0.80 15.30 -7.13
N PRO A 75 -1.31 16.55 -7.17
CA PRO A 75 -1.76 17.20 -8.41
C PRO A 75 -0.61 17.48 -9.39
N SER A 76 0.61 17.61 -8.86
CA SER A 76 1.86 17.77 -9.62
C SER A 76 2.92 16.80 -9.09
N GLN A 77 3.91 16.52 -9.93
CA GLN A 77 4.85 15.41 -9.76
C GLN A 77 6.30 15.91 -9.82
N GLY A 78 7.23 15.14 -9.27
CA GLY A 78 8.65 15.51 -9.25
C GLY A 78 8.91 16.73 -8.36
N LYS A 79 9.74 17.68 -8.84
CA LYS A 79 10.16 18.86 -8.06
C LYS A 79 9.00 19.81 -7.68
N ASP A 80 7.90 19.75 -8.41
CA ASP A 80 6.74 20.63 -8.24
C ASP A 80 5.64 19.94 -7.40
N MET A 81 5.92 18.75 -6.85
CA MET A 81 4.97 18.02 -6.00
C MET A 81 4.80 18.74 -4.65
N PRO A 82 3.55 19.07 -4.25
CA PRO A 82 3.33 19.79 -3.00
C PRO A 82 3.41 18.84 -1.81
N GLU A 83 4.17 19.23 -0.79
CA GLU A 83 4.34 18.44 0.44
C GLU A 83 3.02 18.31 1.22
N GLU A 84 2.22 19.37 1.29
CA GLU A 84 0.94 19.37 2.01
C GLU A 84 -0.07 18.38 1.43
N ASP A 85 -0.15 18.27 0.10
CA ASP A 85 -0.99 17.29 -0.58
C ASP A 85 -0.53 15.86 -0.29
N PHE A 86 0.78 15.61 -0.27
CA PHE A 86 1.32 14.29 0.09
C PHE A 86 0.95 13.90 1.53
N ILE A 87 1.14 14.83 2.48
CA ILE A 87 0.82 14.61 3.90
C ILE A 87 -0.69 14.33 4.07
N GLU A 88 -1.54 15.11 3.41
CA GLU A 88 -2.98 14.94 3.47
C GLU A 88 -3.41 13.62 2.83
N ASN A 89 -2.89 13.29 1.65
CA ASN A 89 -3.16 12.02 0.98
C ASN A 89 -2.76 10.82 1.86
N LEU A 90 -1.58 10.86 2.46
CA LEU A 90 -1.10 9.80 3.35
C LEU A 90 -2.01 9.64 4.57
N ARG A 91 -2.41 10.76 5.20
CA ARG A 91 -3.36 10.75 6.32
C ARG A 91 -4.68 10.13 5.91
N GLN A 92 -5.21 10.53 4.76
CA GLN A 92 -6.43 9.95 4.21
C GLN A 92 -6.23 8.45 4.03
N ILE A 93 -5.17 7.99 3.36
CA ILE A 93 -4.94 6.58 3.05
C ILE A 93 -4.85 5.69 4.30
N ARG A 94 -4.05 6.11 5.29
CA ARG A 94 -3.63 5.27 6.42
C ARG A 94 -4.68 5.16 7.53
N TYR A 95 -5.51 6.18 7.69
CA TYR A 95 -6.46 6.28 8.79
C TYR A 95 -7.89 6.17 8.30
N ARG A 96 -8.73 5.52 9.11
CA ARG A 96 -10.16 5.38 8.83
C ARG A 96 -10.83 6.74 8.74
N ASP A 97 -11.55 7.01 7.65
CA ASP A 97 -12.09 8.35 7.32
C ASP A 97 -11.03 9.48 7.28
N GLY A 98 -9.75 9.11 7.17
CA GLY A 98 -8.61 10.00 7.34
C GLY A 98 -8.40 10.49 8.78
N LYS A 99 -9.19 10.06 9.77
CA LYS A 99 -9.16 10.65 11.11
C LYS A 99 -8.19 9.91 12.03
N ILE A 100 -7.23 10.65 12.55
CA ILE A 100 -6.32 10.16 13.60
C ILE A 100 -7.06 10.26 14.94
N ASN A 101 -7.30 9.11 15.57
CA ASN A 101 -8.01 9.00 16.84
C ASN A 101 -7.48 7.77 17.61
N GLY A 102 -6.20 7.82 17.96
CA GLY A 102 -5.50 6.71 18.61
C GLY A 102 -5.13 5.56 17.66
N TYR A 103 -4.39 4.59 18.21
CA TYR A 103 -3.80 3.48 17.46
C TYR A 103 -4.81 2.71 16.59
N THR A 104 -6.02 2.51 17.11
CA THR A 104 -7.06 1.71 16.44
C THR A 104 -7.77 2.48 15.31
N SER A 105 -7.47 3.77 15.11
CA SER A 105 -7.95 4.50 13.94
C SER A 105 -7.10 4.24 12.69
N ARG A 106 -5.88 3.72 12.85
CA ARG A 106 -5.04 3.24 11.74
C ARG A 106 -5.61 1.94 11.16
N LEU A 107 -5.56 1.81 9.84
CA LEU A 107 -6.13 0.69 9.10
C LEU A 107 -5.15 -0.50 9.08
N HIS A 108 -5.15 -1.30 10.15
CA HIS A 108 -4.20 -2.42 10.33
C HIS A 108 -4.52 -3.67 9.51
N TYR A 109 -5.80 -3.90 9.19
CA TYR A 109 -6.22 -5.01 8.33
C TYR A 109 -6.33 -4.53 6.89
N PHE A 110 -5.64 -5.18 5.96
CA PHE A 110 -5.69 -4.79 4.53
C PHE A 110 -7.11 -4.80 3.95
N SER A 111 -7.99 -5.71 4.38
CA SER A 111 -9.40 -5.70 3.98
C SER A 111 -10.12 -4.42 4.42
N ASP A 112 -9.82 -3.91 5.62
CA ASP A 112 -10.35 -2.65 6.11
C ASP A 112 -9.73 -1.46 5.36
N TRP A 113 -8.41 -1.51 5.14
CA TRP A 113 -7.69 -0.53 4.35
C TRP A 113 -8.27 -0.40 2.94
N ILE A 114 -8.58 -1.52 2.29
CA ILE A 114 -9.21 -1.54 0.96
C ILE A 114 -10.63 -0.95 1.04
N ASN A 115 -11.46 -1.44 1.96
CA ASN A 115 -12.85 -0.97 2.10
C ASN A 115 -12.93 0.55 2.34
N ASP A 116 -12.08 1.07 3.23
CA ASP A 116 -12.03 2.49 3.56
C ASP A 116 -11.57 3.33 2.37
N ASN A 117 -10.51 2.90 1.68
CA ASN A 117 -9.96 3.62 0.52
C ASN A 117 -10.87 3.54 -0.72
N VAL A 118 -11.62 2.45 -0.91
CA VAL A 118 -12.69 2.39 -1.94
C VAL A 118 -13.81 3.36 -1.58
N ARG A 119 -14.26 3.38 -0.33
CA ARG A 119 -15.35 4.26 0.14
C ARG A 119 -14.99 5.74 0.02
N LYS A 120 -13.72 6.10 0.22
CA LYS A 120 -13.20 7.46 0.00
C LYS A 120 -12.96 7.80 -1.47
N GLY A 121 -13.08 6.83 -2.39
CA GLY A 121 -12.82 7.02 -3.82
C GLY A 121 -11.34 7.14 -4.18
N ILE A 122 -10.44 6.65 -3.33
CA ILE A 122 -8.98 6.71 -3.54
C ILE A 122 -8.51 5.55 -4.42
N ILE A 123 -9.11 4.37 -4.25
CA ILE A 123 -8.78 3.17 -5.02
C ILE A 123 -10.05 2.51 -5.57
N GLU A 124 -9.87 1.65 -6.55
CA GLU A 124 -10.91 0.77 -7.09
C GLU A 124 -10.53 -0.69 -6.86
N ASP A 125 -11.50 -1.54 -6.48
CA ASP A 125 -11.29 -2.98 -6.39
C ASP A 125 -11.44 -3.61 -7.78
N VAL A 126 -10.32 -3.76 -8.48
CA VAL A 126 -10.25 -4.40 -9.80
C VAL A 126 -10.69 -5.87 -9.73
N THR A 127 -10.44 -6.57 -8.62
CA THR A 127 -10.80 -7.99 -8.49
C THR A 127 -12.30 -8.19 -8.33
N ALA A 128 -13.01 -7.28 -7.65
CA ALA A 128 -14.46 -7.33 -7.54
C ALA A 128 -15.18 -7.24 -8.91
N VAL A 129 -14.54 -6.59 -9.90
CA VAL A 129 -15.09 -6.45 -11.25
C VAL A 129 -14.68 -7.61 -12.17
N HIS A 130 -13.45 -8.12 -12.01
CA HIS A 130 -12.84 -9.01 -12.99
C HIS A 130 -12.62 -10.46 -12.52
N SER A 131 -12.89 -10.77 -11.25
CA SER A 131 -12.80 -12.11 -10.69
C SER A 131 -14.16 -12.58 -10.17
N SER A 132 -14.53 -13.83 -10.47
CA SER A 132 -15.69 -14.49 -9.88
C SER A 132 -15.37 -15.25 -8.59
N PHE A 133 -14.10 -15.31 -8.19
CA PHE A 133 -13.67 -16.02 -6.99
C PHE A 133 -13.75 -15.10 -5.78
N THR A 134 -14.46 -15.57 -4.76
CA THR A 134 -14.62 -14.87 -3.49
C THR A 134 -14.23 -15.78 -2.33
N THR A 135 -13.81 -15.18 -1.23
CA THR A 135 -13.63 -15.87 0.06
C THR A 135 -14.33 -15.09 1.15
N ASN A 136 -14.84 -15.80 2.15
CA ASN A 136 -15.29 -15.16 3.38
C ASN A 136 -14.07 -14.80 4.24
N LEU A 137 -14.13 -13.66 4.91
CA LEU A 137 -13.10 -13.24 5.85
C LEU A 137 -13.45 -13.75 7.24
N PHE A 138 -12.44 -14.17 7.98
CA PHE A 138 -12.56 -14.52 9.39
C PHE A 138 -11.35 -13.94 10.09
N LEU A 139 -11.49 -12.70 10.56
CA LEU A 139 -10.41 -11.92 11.17
C LEU A 139 -10.54 -11.99 12.69
N SER A 140 -9.42 -12.26 13.36
CA SER A 140 -9.35 -12.22 14.82
C SER A 140 -7.93 -11.97 15.37
N TYR A 141 -6.95 -11.82 14.48
CA TYR A 141 -5.55 -12.04 14.84
C TYR A 141 -5.02 -11.06 15.89
N MET A 142 -5.31 -9.77 15.76
CA MET A 142 -4.78 -8.74 16.66
C MET A 142 -5.44 -8.83 18.03
N SER A 143 -6.77 -9.00 18.08
CA SER A 143 -7.49 -9.09 19.35
C SER A 143 -7.20 -10.38 20.13
N THR A 144 -6.84 -11.49 19.45
CA THR A 144 -6.47 -12.75 20.10
C THR A 144 -4.99 -12.88 20.44
N HIS A 145 -4.13 -11.98 19.93
CA HIS A 145 -2.69 -11.95 20.22
C HIS A 145 -2.21 -10.53 20.62
N PRO A 146 -2.86 -9.86 21.60
CA PRO A 146 -2.55 -8.48 21.95
C PRO A 146 -1.12 -8.29 22.45
N GLU A 147 -0.50 -9.35 23.00
CA GLU A 147 0.87 -9.34 23.51
C GLU A 147 1.93 -9.04 22.44
N LEU A 148 1.61 -9.22 21.16
CA LEU A 148 2.50 -8.94 20.03
C LEU A 148 2.54 -7.46 19.63
N TYR A 149 1.63 -6.64 20.17
CA TYR A 149 1.45 -5.25 19.76
C TYR A 149 1.57 -4.33 20.96
N LYS A 150 2.56 -3.41 20.92
CA LYS A 150 2.84 -2.46 22.01
C LYS A 150 1.57 -1.75 22.50
N GLN A 151 0.74 -1.29 21.56
CA GLN A 151 -0.47 -0.51 21.84
C GLN A 151 -1.69 -1.35 22.24
N LEU A 152 -1.61 -2.69 22.17
CA LEU A 152 -2.70 -3.59 22.57
C LEU A 152 -2.41 -4.36 23.86
N LYS A 153 -1.15 -4.79 24.06
CA LYS A 153 -0.72 -5.67 25.16
C LYS A 153 -1.30 -5.27 26.52
N ASP A 154 -1.26 -3.99 26.83
CA ASP A 154 -1.69 -3.44 28.11
C ASP A 154 -2.94 -2.53 27.98
N SER A 155 -3.70 -2.65 26.88
CA SER A 155 -4.90 -1.84 26.60
C SER A 155 -6.11 -2.70 26.22
N PRO A 156 -6.89 -3.18 27.21
CA PRO A 156 -8.13 -3.91 26.95
C PRO A 156 -9.14 -3.11 26.13
N GLU A 157 -9.13 -1.78 26.23
CA GLU A 157 -9.95 -0.88 25.41
C GLU A 157 -9.59 -0.99 23.93
N ASN A 158 -8.31 -0.87 23.57
CA ASN A 158 -7.87 -1.01 22.18
C ASN A 158 -8.15 -2.42 21.65
N VAL A 159 -7.97 -3.46 22.48
CA VAL A 159 -8.31 -4.84 22.11
C VAL A 159 -9.80 -4.98 21.78
N ALA A 160 -10.68 -4.40 22.62
CA ALA A 160 -12.12 -4.44 22.38
C ALA A 160 -12.51 -3.71 21.09
N VAL A 161 -11.87 -2.57 20.79
CA VAL A 161 -12.09 -1.83 19.54
C VAL A 161 -11.63 -2.65 18.33
N MET A 162 -10.43 -3.25 18.37
CA MET A 162 -9.93 -4.11 17.28
C MET A 162 -10.83 -5.32 17.05
N SER A 163 -11.29 -5.98 18.12
CA SER A 163 -12.26 -7.08 18.03
C SER A 163 -13.58 -6.64 17.38
N GLY A 164 -14.02 -5.40 17.65
CA GLY A 164 -15.16 -4.79 16.97
C GLY A 164 -14.97 -4.68 15.45
N TYR A 165 -13.81 -4.19 15.00
CA TYR A 165 -13.49 -4.10 13.57
C TYR A 165 -13.35 -5.47 12.91
N GLU A 166 -12.64 -6.40 13.56
CA GLU A 166 -12.49 -7.79 13.10
C GLU A 166 -13.85 -8.46 12.88
N LYS A 167 -14.80 -8.29 13.81
CA LYS A 167 -16.16 -8.80 13.69
C LYS A 167 -16.96 -8.11 12.59
N ALA A 168 -16.75 -6.82 12.35
CA ALA A 168 -17.46 -6.09 11.31
C ALA A 168 -16.99 -6.47 9.89
N LEU A 169 -15.72 -6.91 9.76
CA LEU A 169 -15.11 -7.32 8.50
C LEU A 169 -15.30 -8.81 8.15
N SER A 170 -15.64 -9.64 9.15
CA SER A 170 -15.87 -11.08 9.00
C SER A 170 -17.32 -11.40 8.68
#